data_AF-A0A7G8IP74-F1
#
_entry.id   AF-A0A7G8IP74-F1
#
_cell.length_a   1.000
_cell.length_b   1.000
_cell.length_c   1.000
_cell.angle_alpha   90.00
_cell.angle_beta   90.00
_cell.angle_gamma   90.00
#
_symmetry.space_group_name_H-M   'P 1'
#
loop_
_entity.id
_entity.type
_entity.pdbx_description
1 polymer ?
#
loop_
_entity_poly.entity_id
_entity_poly.type
_entity_poly.pdbx_seq_one_letter_code
_entity_poly.pdbx_strand_id
1 'polypeptide(L)'
;MIYGWDDALIGQTIGLILPQQFRELHHAGFARFKLTETSEVVNHPLELATICANGSVIKSEHFIVAEKDDQDGWSFAATLRPLEGPYGC
;
A
#
# COMPACT_ATOMS: atom_id res chain seq x y z
N MET A 1 15.09 -5.00 -8.90
CA MET A 1 14.03 -4.67 -7.92
C MET A 1 12.68 -4.95 -8.58
N ILE A 2 11.73 -5.58 -7.91
CA ILE A 2 10.52 -6.12 -8.58
C ILE A 2 9.60 -5.03 -9.14
N TYR A 3 9.39 -3.93 -8.39
CA TYR A 3 8.52 -2.82 -8.80
C TYR A 3 9.26 -1.65 -9.47
N GLY A 4 10.59 -1.75 -9.61
CA GLY A 4 11.42 -0.77 -10.31
C GLY A 4 11.64 0.58 -9.61
N TRP A 5 11.07 0.80 -8.42
CA TRP A 5 11.31 2.02 -7.63
C TRP A 5 12.73 2.07 -7.08
N ASP A 6 13.20 3.28 -6.77
CA ASP A 6 14.43 3.53 -6.04
C ASP A 6 14.11 4.39 -4.79
N ASP A 7 15.15 4.92 -4.14
CA ASP A 7 15.02 5.76 -2.95
C ASP A 7 14.21 7.05 -3.20
N ALA A 8 13.91 7.42 -4.45
CA ALA A 8 13.07 8.57 -4.76
C ALA A 8 11.62 8.44 -4.25
N LEU A 9 11.18 7.24 -3.88
CA LEU A 9 9.88 7.02 -3.26
C LEU A 9 9.83 7.48 -1.79
N ILE A 10 10.98 7.62 -1.13
CA ILE A 10 11.06 8.01 0.28
C ILE A 10 10.57 9.46 0.45
N GLY A 11 9.66 9.67 1.39
CA GLY A 11 9.03 10.98 1.66
C GLY A 11 7.91 11.35 0.68
N GLN A 12 7.62 10.51 -0.32
CA GLN A 12 6.48 10.69 -1.21
C GLN A 12 5.20 10.08 -0.61
N THR A 13 4.05 10.48 -1.17
CA THR A 13 2.77 9.82 -0.85
C THR A 13 2.72 8.41 -1.42
N ILE A 14 2.13 7.49 -0.65
CA ILE A 14 1.80 6.12 -1.10
C ILE A 14 0.92 6.12 -2.37
N GLY A 15 0.25 7.24 -2.67
CA GLY A 15 -0.50 7.46 -3.91
C GLY A 15 0.27 7.16 -5.20
N LEU A 16 1.60 7.25 -5.20
CA LEU A 16 2.43 6.94 -6.38
C LEU A 16 2.37 5.47 -6.80
N ILE A 17 2.17 4.54 -5.85
CA ILE A 17 2.06 3.11 -6.13
C ILE A 17 0.60 2.64 -6.31
N LEU A 18 -0.36 3.55 -6.17
CA LEU A 18 -1.81 3.29 -6.24
C LEU A 18 -2.41 3.76 -7.59
N PRO A 19 -3.32 2.98 -8.19
CA PRO A 19 -4.10 3.44 -9.34
C PRO A 19 -4.89 4.71 -9.00
N GLN A 20 -4.93 5.66 -9.92
CA GLN A 20 -5.46 7.01 -9.69
C GLN A 20 -6.89 7.01 -9.14
N GLN A 21 -7.75 6.13 -9.65
CA GLN A 21 -9.16 6.01 -9.24
C GLN A 21 -9.36 5.60 -7.77
N PHE A 22 -8.34 5.04 -7.11
CA PHE A 22 -8.42 4.60 -5.72
C PHE A 22 -7.73 5.55 -4.74
N ARG A 23 -7.06 6.61 -5.21
CA ARG A 23 -6.29 7.52 -4.33
C ARG A 23 -7.17 8.29 -3.34
N GLU A 24 -8.32 8.78 -3.80
CA GLU A 24 -9.27 9.48 -2.93
C GLU A 24 -9.92 8.53 -1.92
N LEU A 25 -10.31 7.33 -2.37
CA LEU A 25 -10.85 6.29 -1.49
C LEU A 25 -9.83 5.87 -0.43
N HIS A 26 -8.56 5.75 -0.80
CA HIS A 26 -7.47 5.46 0.12
C HIS A 26 -7.29 6.58 1.16
N HIS A 27 -7.29 7.86 0.75
CA HIS A 27 -7.23 8.99 1.69
C HIS A 27 -8.43 9.03 2.64
N ALA A 28 -9.65 8.82 2.13
CA ALA A 28 -10.85 8.77 2.95
C ALA A 28 -10.82 7.58 3.94
N GLY A 29 -10.34 6.41 3.49
CA GLY A 29 -10.14 5.24 4.34
C GLY A 29 -9.15 5.50 5.48
N PHE A 30 -8.03 6.16 5.20
CA PHE A 30 -7.04 6.55 6.20
C PHE A 30 -7.61 7.60 7.19
N ALA A 31 -8.34 8.60 6.70
CA ALA A 31 -9.00 9.59 7.55
C ALA A 31 -10.02 8.95 8.50
N ARG A 32 -10.83 8.00 8.00
CA ARG A 32 -11.75 7.20 8.82
C ARG A 32 -11.00 6.38 9.85
N PHE A 33 -9.94 5.66 9.45
CA PHE A 33 -9.16 4.84 10.36
C PHE A 33 -8.60 5.64 11.53
N LYS A 34 -8.10 6.87 11.31
CA LYS A 34 -7.61 7.73 12.40
C LYS A 34 -8.67 8.11 13.44
N LEU A 35 -9.95 8.07 13.08
CA LEU A 35 -11.06 8.37 13.98
C LEU A 35 -11.63 7.12 14.64
N THR A 36 -11.69 6.01 13.91
CA THR A 36 -12.40 4.79 14.36
C THR A 36 -11.45 3.72 14.87
N GLU A 37 -10.18 3.76 14.48
CA GLU A 37 -9.16 2.74 14.72
C GLU A 37 -9.60 1.33 14.23
N THR A 38 -10.53 1.30 13.27
CA THR A 38 -11.07 0.08 12.68
C THR A 38 -10.76 0.01 11.19
N SER A 39 -10.46 -1.19 10.71
CA SER A 39 -10.08 -1.45 9.31
C SER A 39 -10.60 -2.79 8.82
N GLU A 40 -11.07 -2.79 7.57
CA GLU A 40 -11.39 -3.99 6.77
C GLU A 40 -10.27 -4.31 5.77
N VAL A 41 -9.09 -3.71 5.95
CA VAL A 41 -7.93 -3.82 5.04
C VAL A 41 -6.68 -4.31 5.76
N VAL A 42 -6.58 -4.04 7.06
CA VAL A 42 -5.40 -4.35 7.87
C VAL A 42 -5.50 -5.77 8.43
N ASN A 43 -4.38 -6.47 8.55
CA ASN A 43 -4.23 -7.83 9.13
C ASN A 43 -4.88 -8.97 8.33
N HIS A 44 -5.06 -8.82 7.03
CA HIS A 44 -5.43 -9.94 6.14
C HIS A 44 -4.88 -9.71 4.72
N PRO A 45 -4.72 -10.79 3.93
CA PRO A 45 -4.27 -10.67 2.54
C PRO A 45 -5.31 -9.97 1.67
N LEU A 46 -4.82 -9.20 0.69
CA LEU A 46 -5.62 -8.46 -0.28
C LEU A 46 -5.00 -8.58 -1.67
N GLU A 47 -5.78 -8.91 -2.69
CA GLU A 47 -5.32 -8.83 -4.07
C GLU A 47 -5.57 -7.43 -4.65
N LEU A 48 -4.50 -6.66 -4.86
CA LEU A 48 -4.56 -5.26 -5.29
C LEU A 48 -3.62 -5.00 -6.47
N ALA A 49 -3.98 -3.97 -7.25
CA ALA A 49 -3.13 -3.46 -8.32
C ALA A 49 -2.05 -2.52 -7.77
N THR A 50 -0.81 -2.68 -8.24
CA THR A 50 0.33 -1.84 -7.87
C THR A 50 0.93 -1.17 -9.10
N ILE A 51 1.20 0.13 -9.00
CA ILE A 51 1.90 0.90 -10.03
C ILE A 51 3.42 0.78 -9.84
N CYS A 52 4.10 0.32 -10.89
CA CYS A 52 5.57 0.24 -10.96
C CYS A 52 6.17 1.58 -11.38
N ALA A 53 7.47 1.76 -11.16
CA ALA A 53 8.18 3.02 -11.48
C ALA A 53 8.12 3.42 -12.96
N ASN A 54 7.98 2.45 -13.88
CA ASN A 54 7.82 2.70 -15.32
C ASN A 54 6.35 2.97 -15.73
N GLY A 55 5.43 3.06 -14.76
CA GLY A 55 4.00 3.27 -14.98
C GLY A 55 3.20 2.01 -15.31
N SER A 56 3.82 0.83 -15.41
CA SER A 56 3.07 -0.42 -15.59
C SER A 56 2.27 -0.76 -14.33
N VAL A 57 1.19 -1.52 -14.52
CA VAL A 57 0.34 -1.99 -13.43
C VAL A 57 0.50 -3.51 -13.32
N ILE A 58 0.74 -4.01 -12.11
CA ILE A 58 0.79 -5.45 -11.86
C ILE A 58 -0.18 -5.83 -10.75
N LYS A 59 -0.71 -7.06 -10.82
CA LYS A 59 -1.49 -7.64 -9.72
C LYS A 59 -0.56 -8.17 -8.64
N SER A 60 -0.89 -7.91 -7.38
CA SER A 60 -0.08 -8.29 -6.22
C SER A 60 -0.95 -8.56 -5.00
N GLU A 61 -0.52 -9.50 -4.17
CA GLU A 61 -1.05 -9.70 -2.83
C GLU A 61 -0.38 -8.72 -1.87
N HIS A 62 -1.18 -7.99 -1.12
CA HIS A 62 -0.75 -7.03 -0.11
C HIS A 62 -1.13 -7.59 1.27
N PHE A 63 -0.22 -7.47 2.23
CA PHE A 63 -0.54 -7.68 3.64
C PHE A 63 -0.14 -6.42 4.40
N ILE A 64 -1.14 -5.70 4.90
CA ILE A 64 -0.98 -4.39 5.52
C ILE A 64 -1.12 -4.54 7.02
N VAL A 65 -0.17 -3.98 7.77
CA VAL A 65 -0.19 -3.89 9.22
C VAL A 65 -0.21 -2.44 9.66
N ALA A 66 -0.86 -2.19 10.79
CA ALA A 66 -0.86 -0.89 11.46
C ALA A 66 -0.37 -1.09 12.89
N GLU A 67 0.58 -0.26 13.30
CA GLU A 67 1.12 -0.24 14.65
C GLU A 67 0.92 1.16 15.23
N LYS A 68 0.49 1.23 16.49
CA LYS A 68 0.35 2.49 17.20
C LYS A 68 1.53 2.62 18.15
N ASP A 69 2.32 3.66 17.94
CA ASP A 69 3.31 4.11 18.90
C ASP A 69 2.70 5.23 19.76
N ASP A 70 2.99 5.21 21.06
CA ASP A 70 2.43 6.17 22.02
C ASP A 70 2.95 7.61 21.80
N GLN A 71 4.08 7.78 21.12
CA GLN A 71 4.72 9.07 20.86
C GLN A 71 4.55 9.53 19.40
N ASP A 72 4.67 8.61 18.44
CA ASP A 72 4.69 8.89 17.01
C ASP A 72 3.36 8.59 16.29
N GLY A 73 2.36 8.07 17.01
CA GLY A 73 1.04 7.79 16.49
C GLY A 73 1.00 6.54 15.62
N TRP A 74 0.17 6.55 14.57
CA TRP A 74 -0.05 5.37 13.73
C TRP A 74 1.01 5.24 12.63
N SER A 75 1.72 4.12 12.64
CA SER A 75 2.61 3.68 11.57
C SER A 75 1.97 2.54 10.78
N PHE A 76 2.22 2.52 9.47
CA PHE A 76 1.74 1.48 8.57
C PHE A 76 2.91 0.84 7.84
N ALA A 77 2.86 -0.47 7.71
CA ALA A 77 3.78 -1.22 6.86
C ALA A 77 2.99 -2.20 6.00
N ALA A 78 3.56 -2.56 4.86
CA ALA A 78 2.94 -3.53 3.98
C ALA A 78 4.00 -4.41 3.32
N THR A 79 3.68 -5.69 3.13
CA THR A 79 4.37 -6.53 2.17
C THR A 79 3.58 -6.53 0.86
N LEU A 80 4.28 -6.44 -0.26
CA LEU A 80 3.69 -6.51 -1.60
C LEU A 80 4.35 -7.67 -2.34
N ARG A 81 3.58 -8.71 -2.61
CA ARG A 81 4.01 -9.89 -3.35
C ARG A 81 3.34 -9.90 -4.73
N PRO A 82 4.10 -9.84 -5.83
CA PRO A 82 3.53 -9.99 -7.17
C PRO A 82 2.80 -11.33 -7.31
N LEU A 83 1.67 -11.32 -8.01
CA LEU A 83 0.93 -12.54 -8.36
C LEU A 83 1.15 -12.96 -9.82
N GLU A 84 1.86 -12.14 -10.59
CA GLU A 84 2.08 -12.32 -12.03
C GLU A 84 3.56 -12.08 -12.37
N GLY A 85 4.01 -12.67 -13.49
CA GLY A 85 5.38 -12.53 -13.98
C GLY A 85 6.38 -13.49 -13.31
N PRO A 86 7.70 -13.30 -13.49
CA PRO A 86 8.74 -14.20 -13.00
C PRO A 86 8.85 -14.30 -11.46
N TYR A 87 8.07 -13.49 -10.75
CA TYR A 87 7.99 -13.43 -9.29
C TYR A 87 6.58 -13.74 -8.76
N GLY A 88 5.64 -14.10 -9.65
CA GLY A 88 4.32 -14.62 -9.27
C GLY A 88 4.42 -16.11 -8.94
N CYS A 89 3.67 -16.56 -7.93
CA CYS A 89 3.54 -17.98 -7.56
C CYS A 89 2.32 -18.59 -8.23
#